data_AF-B6HLE1-F1
#
_entry.id   AF-B6HLE1-F1
#
_cell.length_a   1.000
_cell.length_b   1.000
_cell.length_c   1.000
_cell.angle_alpha   90.00
_cell.angle_beta   90.00
_cell.angle_gamma   90.00
#
_symmetry.space_group_name_H-M   'P 1'
#
loop_
_entity.id
_entity.type
_entity.pdbx_description
1 polymer ?
#
loop_
_entity_poly.entity_id
_entity_poly.type
_entity_poly.pdbx_seq_one_letter_code
_entity_poly.pdbx_strand_id
1 'polypeptide(L)'
;MSPNSTLYPQLILKPSSGYVSATHSRHGGLEKSLEASTSSEEPVSRHVQKTLIYHVSRYQLCTSFLIRETNPIIGHTISKEELFKYTNGRFLSEEESQLSKRYVRFDIDRLCGVIANVSGTGTQQVSSIDKMEGGFSKALLMTTLDGGEYIVKIPCPNAGRPMYCTASEVAVLDFVRTHTTIPVPKVLAWSTDSTNPVGVEYIVMERVPGVQIFKKWTEMGDVDRLSIVKRLTQWEHELAEIPFPAFGSLYHKGSLSDRESIPLDPSVDPEGLFCVGPSCDSHWLMQHSPDVHYGPWKTIGDFGEALINRSLLKSQHGPKAKLPASLNSPLEEHLVTLGVAKEIMPAMATNVKLLAQSQPTLWHTDIHMGNIFVAEDEPDKVTGFIDWQHTSISPLFMQVRWPTFLAPPEDYPEGQVMPQLPPGYEDMEAEDKEIALYIKQKATWAKAYEVATLLNDKKAWRAMQLPLALKELFRRCGDTWDEGILPLRETLIELFRSQRELGFETDISLHFNDEQIAAHEKEFQAYEEWHEIRSFVKKLLDTDDDGWIPPEYDFTEMKSRNKMLFDYYVSKPDLNKTPDEVRRLWPFSLDGL
;
A
#
# COMPACT_ATOMS: atom_id res chain seq x y z
N MET A 1 35.89 -15.91 41.74
CA MET A 1 35.53 -15.78 40.32
C MET A 1 34.19 -16.46 40.14
N SER A 2 33.10 -15.69 40.18
CA SER A 2 31.78 -16.19 39.82
C SER A 2 31.74 -16.39 38.29
N PRO A 3 31.05 -17.40 37.76
CA PRO A 3 30.94 -17.57 36.33
C PRO A 3 30.15 -16.37 35.77
N ASN A 4 30.68 -15.72 34.73
CA ASN A 4 29.97 -14.71 33.94
C ASN A 4 28.60 -15.27 33.56
N SER A 5 27.54 -14.82 34.24
CA SER A 5 26.18 -15.01 33.78
C SER A 5 26.02 -14.18 32.52
N THR A 6 26.08 -14.81 31.35
CA THR A 6 25.63 -14.20 30.11
C THR A 6 24.15 -13.90 30.29
N LEU A 7 23.82 -12.64 30.59
CA LEU A 7 22.44 -12.18 30.66
C LEU A 7 21.91 -12.22 29.22
N TYR A 8 21.08 -13.22 28.94
CA TYR A 8 20.35 -13.24 27.67
C TYR A 8 19.30 -12.13 27.68
N PRO A 9 19.09 -11.43 26.56
CA PRO A 9 18.08 -10.39 26.47
C PRO A 9 16.70 -10.98 26.74
N GLN A 10 15.84 -10.20 27.40
CA GLN A 10 14.43 -10.56 27.53
C GLN A 10 13.76 -10.39 26.16
N LEU A 11 13.12 -11.45 25.65
CA LEU A 11 12.35 -11.40 24.42
C LEU A 11 10.90 -11.08 24.76
N ILE A 12 10.36 -10.03 24.17
CA ILE A 12 9.04 -9.49 24.48
C ILE A 12 8.26 -9.36 23.18
N LEU A 13 7.03 -9.89 23.15
CA LEU A 13 6.08 -9.55 22.09
C LEU A 13 5.26 -8.35 22.53
N LYS A 14 5.40 -7.23 21.81
CA LYS A 14 4.48 -6.11 21.94
C LYS A 14 3.35 -6.31 20.93
N PRO A 15 2.08 -6.24 21.33
CA PRO A 15 1.01 -6.18 20.36
C PRO A 15 1.24 -4.98 19.47
N SER A 16 1.11 -5.20 18.16
CA SER A 16 1.36 -4.12 17.23
C SER A 16 0.30 -3.05 17.47
N SER A 17 0.73 -1.83 17.81
CA SER A 17 -0.19 -0.69 17.78
C SER A 17 -0.44 -0.21 16.35
N GLY A 18 -0.09 -1.02 15.36
CA GLY A 18 -0.22 -0.67 13.96
C GLY A 18 -1.62 -1.01 13.50
N TYR A 19 -2.50 -0.01 13.51
CA TYR A 19 -3.63 -0.01 12.57
C TYR A 19 -3.03 0.05 11.16
N VAL A 20 -2.62 -1.10 10.63
CA VAL A 20 -2.50 -1.31 9.20
C VAL A 20 -3.95 -1.43 8.77
N SER A 21 -4.55 -0.32 8.34
CA SER A 21 -5.78 -0.42 7.57
C SER A 21 -5.43 -1.29 6.38
N ALA A 22 -5.88 -2.54 6.42
CA ALA A 22 -5.62 -3.58 5.44
C ALA A 22 -6.33 -3.28 4.10
N THR A 23 -6.99 -2.12 3.98
CA THR A 23 -7.49 -1.59 2.72
C THR A 23 -6.33 -1.00 1.89
N HIS A 24 -5.27 -1.78 1.65
CA HIS A 24 -4.38 -1.56 0.52
C HIS A 24 -4.96 -2.19 -0.73
N SER A 25 -6.17 -1.76 -1.11
CA SER A 25 -6.55 -1.83 -2.52
C SER A 25 -6.07 -0.56 -3.18
N ARG A 26 -4.92 -0.61 -3.87
CA ARG A 26 -4.48 0.43 -4.82
C ARG A 26 -5.36 0.50 -6.08
N HIS A 27 -6.62 0.06 -5.99
CA HIS A 27 -7.60 0.07 -7.06
C HIS A 27 -8.52 1.28 -6.87
N GLY A 28 -7.95 2.48 -6.94
CA GLY A 28 -8.76 3.67 -7.22
C GLY A 28 -9.13 3.63 -8.71
N GLY A 29 -10.40 3.42 -9.03
CA GLY A 29 -10.85 3.57 -10.42
C GLY A 29 -12.04 2.76 -10.89
N LEU A 30 -12.99 2.37 -10.02
CA LEU A 30 -14.30 1.84 -10.46
C LEU A 30 -15.50 2.55 -9.82
N GLU A 31 -15.31 3.71 -9.20
CA GLU A 31 -16.41 4.52 -8.68
C GLU A 31 -16.79 5.60 -9.70
N LYS A 32 -17.54 5.22 -10.75
CA LYS A 32 -18.37 6.17 -11.54
C LYS A 32 -19.34 5.44 -12.48
N SER A 33 -20.28 4.70 -11.90
CA SER A 33 -21.48 4.22 -12.63
C SER A 33 -22.57 3.72 -11.65
N LEU A 34 -23.00 4.57 -10.72
CA LEU A 34 -24.16 4.29 -9.86
C LEU A 34 -25.18 5.42 -9.99
N GLU A 35 -26.05 5.32 -10.99
CA GLU A 35 -27.36 5.96 -10.95
C GLU A 35 -28.47 5.00 -11.40
N ALA A 36 -29.56 5.06 -10.63
CA ALA A 36 -30.94 4.66 -10.90
C ALA A 36 -31.43 3.27 -10.44
N SER A 37 -32.55 3.35 -9.68
CA SER A 37 -33.45 2.30 -9.18
C SER A 37 -32.97 1.59 -7.91
N THR A 38 -33.71 1.50 -6.81
CA THR A 38 -35.17 1.33 -6.63
C THR A 38 -35.67 1.98 -5.33
N SER A 39 -36.90 2.51 -5.39
CA SER A 39 -37.66 2.97 -4.24
C SER A 39 -38.50 1.84 -3.64
N SER A 40 -38.63 1.84 -2.31
CA SER A 40 -39.55 1.10 -1.44
C SER A 40 -39.04 -0.20 -0.80
N GLU A 41 -38.61 -0.13 0.47
CA GLU A 41 -38.42 -1.29 1.34
C GLU A 41 -39.05 -1.10 2.74
N GLU A 42 -39.56 -2.21 3.27
CA GLU A 42 -40.33 -2.40 4.51
C GLU A 42 -39.50 -2.24 5.82
N PRO A 43 -40.18 -2.10 7.00
CA PRO A 43 -39.54 -1.71 8.26
C PRO A 43 -38.49 -2.67 8.84
N VAL A 44 -38.50 -3.95 8.44
CA VAL A 44 -37.53 -4.97 8.91
C VAL A 44 -36.16 -4.79 8.25
N SER A 45 -36.12 -4.29 7.01
CA SER A 45 -34.88 -3.96 6.27
C SER A 45 -34.12 -2.81 6.93
N ARG A 46 -34.83 -1.77 7.39
CA ARG A 46 -34.22 -0.63 8.09
C ARG A 46 -33.49 -1.00 9.36
N HIS A 47 -33.93 -2.01 10.13
CA HIS A 47 -33.26 -2.33 11.39
C HIS A 47 -31.94 -3.09 11.19
N VAL A 48 -31.86 -3.94 10.16
CA VAL A 48 -30.63 -4.68 9.81
C VAL A 48 -29.67 -3.81 9.00
N GLN A 49 -30.15 -3.01 8.04
CA GLN A 49 -29.34 -1.97 7.38
C GLN A 49 -28.87 -0.93 8.38
N LYS A 50 -29.73 -0.46 9.28
CA LYS A 50 -29.28 0.42 10.36
C LYS A 50 -28.32 -0.30 11.28
N THR A 51 -28.47 -1.57 11.65
CA THR A 51 -27.50 -2.25 12.52
C THR A 51 -26.15 -2.53 11.83
N LEU A 52 -26.12 -2.83 10.52
CA LEU A 52 -24.89 -3.02 9.74
C LEU A 52 -24.22 -1.71 9.39
N ILE A 53 -24.96 -0.68 8.96
CA ILE A 53 -24.44 0.68 8.74
C ILE A 53 -24.06 1.32 10.08
N TYR A 54 -24.80 1.05 11.15
CA TYR A 54 -24.44 1.42 12.52
C TYR A 54 -23.20 0.66 12.95
N HIS A 55 -22.98 -0.61 12.60
CA HIS A 55 -21.70 -1.26 12.90
C HIS A 55 -20.57 -0.75 12.01
N VAL A 56 -20.76 -0.43 10.73
CA VAL A 56 -19.67 0.09 9.87
C VAL A 56 -19.34 1.54 10.19
N SER A 57 -20.35 2.39 10.39
CA SER A 57 -20.20 3.80 10.75
C SER A 57 -19.78 3.95 12.21
N ARG A 58 -20.34 3.16 13.12
CA ARG A 58 -19.85 3.06 14.50
C ARG A 58 -18.58 2.23 14.60
N TYR A 59 -18.09 1.47 13.62
CA TYR A 59 -16.71 0.93 13.65
C TYR A 59 -15.71 1.95 13.12
N GLN A 60 -16.07 2.77 12.13
CA GLN A 60 -15.24 3.93 11.76
C GLN A 60 -15.26 5.04 12.84
N LEU A 61 -16.34 5.16 13.63
CA LEU A 61 -16.44 6.05 14.80
C LEU A 61 -16.01 5.37 16.13
N CYS A 62 -16.18 4.06 16.31
CA CYS A 62 -15.69 3.30 17.49
C CYS A 62 -14.26 2.81 17.34
N THR A 63 -13.62 2.81 16.19
CA THR A 63 -12.15 2.66 16.20
C THR A 63 -11.48 3.86 16.86
N SER A 64 -12.16 5.01 16.92
CA SER A 64 -11.80 6.11 17.84
C SER A 64 -12.36 6.00 19.27
N PHE A 65 -13.35 5.16 19.56
CA PHE A 65 -14.03 5.07 20.87
C PHE A 65 -13.79 3.75 21.65
N LEU A 66 -13.36 2.68 21.00
CA LEU A 66 -12.92 1.40 21.59
C LEU A 66 -11.41 1.40 21.91
N ILE A 67 -10.68 2.46 21.56
CA ILE A 67 -9.45 2.86 22.27
C ILE A 67 -9.85 3.60 23.56
N ARG A 68 -10.76 3.02 24.35
CA ARG A 68 -10.96 3.43 25.74
C ARG A 68 -10.29 2.39 26.62
N GLU A 69 -9.23 2.85 27.27
CA GLU A 69 -8.39 2.13 28.22
C GLU A 69 -7.47 1.06 27.59
N THR A 70 -6.52 1.47 26.75
CA THR A 70 -5.26 0.74 26.74
C THR A 70 -4.57 0.99 28.08
N ASN A 71 -4.82 0.11 29.05
CA ASN A 71 -3.81 -0.19 30.07
C ASN A 71 -2.44 -0.29 29.38
N PRO A 72 -1.33 0.16 30.01
CA PRO A 72 -0.01 0.03 29.41
C PRO A 72 0.13 -1.42 28.95
N ILE A 73 0.27 -1.61 27.64
CA ILE A 73 0.23 -2.96 27.10
C ILE A 73 1.56 -3.60 27.45
N ILE A 74 1.58 -4.31 28.58
CA ILE A 74 2.73 -5.06 29.04
C ILE A 74 2.88 -6.21 28.07
N GLY A 75 3.88 -6.11 27.17
CA GLY A 75 4.24 -7.21 26.29
C GLY A 75 4.54 -8.45 27.11
N HIS A 76 4.21 -9.63 26.60
CA HIS A 76 4.51 -10.89 27.28
C HIS A 76 5.83 -11.45 26.79
N THR A 77 6.49 -12.22 27.66
CA THR A 77 7.74 -12.90 27.32
C THR A 77 7.47 -13.98 26.27
N ILE A 78 8.31 -14.02 25.23
CA ILE A 78 8.23 -15.01 24.16
C ILE A 78 9.48 -15.88 24.09
N SER A 79 9.34 -17.05 23.47
CA SER A 79 10.45 -17.94 23.14
C SER A 79 11.26 -17.43 21.93
N LYS A 80 12.47 -17.99 21.74
CA LYS A 80 13.28 -17.72 20.54
C LYS A 80 12.55 -18.10 19.24
N GLU A 81 11.77 -19.18 19.26
CA GLU A 81 11.05 -19.65 18.07
C GLU A 81 9.91 -18.70 17.69
N GLU A 82 9.23 -18.10 18.67
CA GLU A 82 8.19 -17.09 18.44
C GLU A 82 8.75 -15.78 17.87
N LEU A 83 10.02 -15.48 18.11
CA LEU A 83 10.71 -14.36 17.45
C LEU A 83 10.84 -14.58 15.94
N PHE A 84 11.03 -15.84 15.51
CA PHE A 84 11.18 -16.21 14.09
C PHE A 84 9.86 -16.37 13.36
N LYS A 85 8.82 -16.87 14.04
CA LYS A 85 7.46 -17.03 13.49
C LYS A 85 6.77 -15.70 13.25
N TYR A 86 5.75 -15.67 12.40
CA TYR A 86 4.85 -14.54 12.31
C TYR A 86 3.82 -14.61 13.44
N THR A 87 3.63 -13.52 14.17
CA THR A 87 2.72 -13.42 15.32
C THR A 87 1.79 -12.22 15.24
N ASN A 88 1.98 -11.32 14.27
CA ASN A 88 1.20 -10.09 14.14
C ASN A 88 -0.13 -10.28 13.37
N GLY A 89 -0.76 -11.45 13.47
CA GLY A 89 -2.07 -11.70 12.87
C GLY A 89 -2.23 -13.09 12.27
N ARG A 90 -3.43 -13.34 11.75
CA ARG A 90 -3.89 -14.61 11.14
C ARG A 90 -4.43 -14.33 9.74
N PHE A 91 -4.63 -15.37 8.91
CA PHE A 91 -5.06 -15.17 7.52
C PHE A 91 -6.25 -16.05 7.18
N LEU A 92 -7.32 -15.47 6.64
CA LEU A 92 -8.48 -16.23 6.15
C LEU A 92 -8.16 -17.02 4.88
N SER A 93 -7.14 -16.62 4.11
CA SER A 93 -6.67 -17.29 2.90
C SER A 93 -5.29 -17.92 3.07
N GLU A 94 -5.17 -19.21 2.74
CA GLU A 94 -3.89 -19.95 2.67
C GLU A 94 -2.95 -19.71 3.86
N GLU A 95 -3.48 -19.79 5.09
CA GLU A 95 -2.77 -19.38 6.29
C GLU A 95 -1.36 -19.95 6.45
N GLU A 96 -1.18 -21.26 6.24
CA GLU A 96 0.14 -21.90 6.36
C GLU A 96 1.15 -21.34 5.34
N SER A 97 0.71 -21.04 4.12
CA SER A 97 1.50 -20.39 3.08
C SER A 97 1.87 -18.96 3.50
N GLN A 98 0.93 -18.21 4.07
CA GLN A 98 1.17 -16.83 4.52
C GLN A 98 2.14 -16.76 5.71
N LEU A 99 2.04 -17.71 6.65
CA LEU A 99 2.93 -17.82 7.80
C LEU A 99 4.34 -18.27 7.41
N SER A 100 4.45 -19.26 6.52
CA SER A 100 5.76 -19.77 6.07
C SER A 100 6.56 -18.71 5.31
N LYS A 101 5.91 -17.93 4.44
CA LYS A 101 6.52 -16.80 3.73
C LYS A 101 7.03 -15.68 4.64
N ARG A 102 6.57 -15.63 5.90
CA ARG A 102 6.94 -14.64 6.91
C ARG A 102 7.82 -15.23 8.02
N TYR A 103 8.25 -16.48 7.89
CA TYR A 103 9.18 -17.11 8.84
C TYR A 103 10.63 -16.74 8.48
N VAL A 104 11.40 -16.28 9.47
CA VAL A 104 12.83 -16.00 9.30
C VAL A 104 13.59 -16.41 10.54
N ARG A 105 14.59 -17.29 10.37
CA ARG A 105 15.50 -17.69 11.43
C ARG A 105 16.84 -16.97 11.30
N PHE A 106 17.36 -16.48 12.41
CA PHE A 106 18.61 -15.73 12.47
C PHE A 106 19.33 -15.93 13.81
N ASP A 107 20.61 -15.58 13.87
CA ASP A 107 21.42 -15.67 15.10
C ASP A 107 21.23 -14.41 15.96
N ILE A 108 20.49 -14.59 17.06
CA ILE A 108 20.14 -13.51 18.00
C ILE A 108 21.40 -12.95 18.70
N ASP A 109 22.35 -13.80 19.07
CA ASP A 109 23.53 -13.37 19.82
C ASP A 109 24.46 -12.55 18.92
N ARG A 110 24.59 -12.94 17.65
CA ARG A 110 25.31 -12.17 16.63
C ARG A 110 24.60 -10.85 16.31
N LEU A 111 23.26 -10.83 16.26
CA LEU A 111 22.49 -9.61 16.08
C LEU A 111 22.69 -8.63 17.26
N CYS A 112 22.67 -9.11 18.50
CA CYS A 112 23.02 -8.31 19.67
C CYS A 112 24.44 -7.74 19.58
N GLY A 113 25.38 -8.51 19.02
CA GLY A 113 26.74 -8.04 18.72
C GLY A 113 26.79 -6.88 17.73
N VAL A 114 25.89 -6.85 16.73
CA VAL A 114 25.76 -5.71 15.81
C VAL A 114 25.34 -4.45 16.58
N ILE A 115 24.34 -4.55 17.46
CA ILE A 115 23.88 -3.42 18.28
C ILE A 115 25.00 -2.89 19.20
N ALA A 116 25.74 -3.79 19.85
CA ALA A 116 26.85 -3.42 20.72
C ALA A 116 27.99 -2.68 19.98
N ASN A 117 28.20 -3.00 18.70
CA ASN A 117 29.18 -2.29 17.86
C ASN A 117 28.69 -0.90 17.47
N VAL A 118 27.41 -0.79 17.08
CA VAL A 118 26.78 0.48 16.69
C VAL A 118 26.76 1.47 17.85
N SER A 119 26.52 1.01 19.08
CA SER A 119 26.50 1.89 20.26
C SER A 119 27.89 2.41 20.67
N GLY A 120 28.98 1.87 20.10
CA GLY A 120 30.35 2.35 20.29
C GLY A 120 30.98 2.02 21.65
N THR A 121 30.34 1.21 22.49
CA THR A 121 30.76 0.98 23.88
C THR A 121 31.36 -0.40 24.16
N GLY A 122 31.46 -1.28 23.15
CA GLY A 122 32.25 -2.52 23.19
C GLY A 122 31.79 -3.61 24.18
N THR A 123 30.88 -3.31 25.11
CA THR A 123 30.41 -4.22 26.17
C THR A 123 28.93 -4.07 26.53
N GLN A 124 28.16 -3.21 25.85
CA GLN A 124 26.75 -3.04 26.19
C GLN A 124 25.90 -4.22 25.72
N GLN A 125 25.36 -4.95 26.68
CA GLN A 125 24.40 -6.01 26.42
C GLN A 125 23.02 -5.40 26.13
N VAL A 126 22.35 -6.00 25.14
CA VAL A 126 20.93 -5.75 24.87
C VAL A 126 20.14 -6.28 26.07
N SER A 127 19.34 -5.43 26.70
CA SER A 127 18.50 -5.80 27.85
C SER A 127 17.20 -6.45 27.40
N SER A 128 16.61 -5.97 26.32
CA SER A 128 15.34 -6.44 25.79
C SER A 128 15.27 -6.35 24.27
N ILE A 129 14.51 -7.29 23.68
CA ILE A 129 14.14 -7.30 22.27
C ILE A 129 12.62 -7.36 22.21
N ASP A 130 12.02 -6.23 21.85
CA ASP A 130 10.60 -6.10 21.59
C ASP A 130 10.29 -6.40 20.12
N LYS A 131 9.53 -7.46 19.88
CA LYS A 131 9.03 -7.78 18.55
C LYS A 131 7.80 -6.92 18.24
N MET A 132 7.92 -6.05 17.23
CA MET A 132 6.83 -5.21 16.72
C MET A 132 6.22 -5.76 15.43
N GLU A 133 7.07 -6.34 14.56
CA GLU A 133 6.77 -7.11 13.33
C GLU A 133 5.76 -6.52 12.32
N GLY A 134 6.18 -6.37 11.05
CA GLY A 134 5.32 -5.95 9.94
C GLY A 134 4.95 -7.08 8.98
N GLY A 135 4.23 -6.77 7.91
CA GLY A 135 3.78 -7.75 6.90
C GLY A 135 4.90 -8.34 6.04
N PHE A 136 6.02 -7.62 5.87
CA PHE A 136 7.13 -7.99 4.99
C PHE A 136 8.48 -8.10 5.71
N SER A 137 8.55 -7.77 7.00
CA SER A 137 9.81 -7.78 7.76
C SER A 137 9.57 -8.04 9.23
N LYS A 138 10.53 -8.71 9.88
CA LYS A 138 10.64 -8.66 11.34
C LYS A 138 11.14 -7.27 11.71
N ALA A 139 10.34 -6.53 12.46
CA ALA A 139 10.74 -5.27 13.07
C ALA A 139 10.94 -5.49 14.56
N LEU A 140 12.15 -5.29 15.04
CA LEU A 140 12.56 -5.50 16.43
C LEU A 140 13.01 -4.17 17.03
N LEU A 141 12.45 -3.77 18.16
CA LEU A 141 13.00 -2.71 18.99
C LEU A 141 13.96 -3.35 19.99
N MET A 142 15.25 -3.04 19.87
CA MET A 142 16.30 -3.55 20.75
C MET A 142 16.73 -2.43 21.70
N THR A 143 16.62 -2.69 22.99
CA THR A 143 17.01 -1.74 24.04
C THR A 143 18.30 -2.21 24.70
N THR A 144 19.29 -1.33 24.84
CA THR A 144 20.54 -1.58 25.56
C THR A 144 20.39 -1.27 27.06
N LEU A 145 21.26 -1.83 27.90
CA LEU A 145 21.21 -1.62 29.35
C LEU A 145 21.30 -0.16 29.82
N ASP A 146 21.86 0.74 29.01
CA ASP A 146 21.95 2.18 29.26
C ASP A 146 20.74 2.97 28.71
N GLY A 147 19.75 2.28 28.16
CA GLY A 147 18.52 2.89 27.64
C GLY A 147 18.59 3.31 26.18
N GLY A 148 19.65 3.00 25.44
CA GLY A 148 19.70 3.20 23.99
C GLY A 148 18.68 2.31 23.27
N GLU A 149 18.02 2.86 22.25
CA GLU A 149 16.94 2.18 21.52
C GLU A 149 17.22 2.14 20.01
N TYR A 150 17.13 0.94 19.43
CA TYR A 150 17.47 0.68 18.04
C TYR A 150 16.38 -0.12 17.36
N ILE A 151 16.06 0.21 16.12
CA ILE A 151 15.14 -0.57 15.29
C ILE A 151 15.96 -1.47 14.39
N VAL A 152 15.70 -2.77 14.45
CA VAL A 152 16.22 -3.76 13.51
C VAL A 152 15.10 -4.24 12.61
N LYS A 153 15.29 -4.08 11.29
CA LYS A 153 14.45 -4.69 10.25
C LYS A 153 15.18 -5.89 9.63
N ILE A 154 14.50 -7.02 9.56
CA ILE A 154 14.97 -8.23 8.87
C ILE A 154 13.91 -8.58 7.82
N PRO A 155 14.22 -8.53 6.51
CA PRO A 155 13.26 -8.84 5.47
C PRO A 155 12.82 -10.31 5.54
N CYS A 156 11.52 -10.54 5.37
CA CYS A 156 10.95 -11.88 5.21
C CYS A 156 11.10 -12.38 3.75
N PRO A 157 10.95 -13.68 3.48
CA PRO A 157 10.96 -14.21 2.12
C PRO A 157 9.96 -13.55 1.16
N ASN A 158 8.83 -13.03 1.66
CA ASN A 158 7.87 -12.27 0.86
C ASN A 158 8.24 -10.79 0.66
N ALA A 159 9.33 -10.29 1.24
CA ALA A 159 9.73 -8.89 1.15
C ALA A 159 10.17 -8.47 -0.26
N GLY A 160 10.38 -9.40 -1.19
CA GLY A 160 10.84 -9.10 -2.54
C GLY A 160 12.19 -9.74 -2.85
N ARG A 161 12.94 -9.16 -3.79
CA ARG A 161 14.21 -9.70 -4.26
C ARG A 161 15.28 -9.52 -3.16
N PRO A 162 15.92 -10.61 -2.67
CA PRO A 162 17.03 -10.52 -1.73
C PRO A 162 18.14 -9.59 -2.23
N MET A 163 18.87 -8.97 -1.32
CA MET A 163 19.85 -7.90 -1.52
C MET A 163 19.24 -6.59 -2.07
N TYR A 164 18.40 -6.64 -3.10
CA TYR A 164 17.86 -5.45 -3.76
C TYR A 164 16.91 -4.67 -2.86
N CYS A 165 16.00 -5.33 -2.13
CA CYS A 165 15.06 -4.63 -1.25
C CYS A 165 15.77 -3.95 -0.07
N THR A 166 16.70 -4.65 0.58
CA THR A 166 17.50 -4.09 1.70
C THR A 166 18.42 -2.96 1.21
N ALA A 167 19.16 -3.17 0.11
CA ALA A 167 20.05 -2.14 -0.43
C ALA A 167 19.29 -0.88 -0.85
N SER A 168 18.10 -1.04 -1.42
CA SER A 168 17.30 0.09 -1.87
C SER A 168 16.70 0.86 -0.70
N GLU A 169 16.13 0.18 0.29
CA GLU A 169 15.56 0.85 1.47
C GLU A 169 16.62 1.69 2.20
N VAL A 170 17.84 1.16 2.37
CA VAL A 170 18.96 1.91 2.96
C VAL A 170 19.30 3.14 2.13
N ALA A 171 19.46 2.99 0.81
CA ALA A 171 19.79 4.10 -0.06
C ALA A 171 18.69 5.18 -0.09
N VAL A 172 17.42 4.78 -0.04
CA VAL A 172 16.29 5.71 0.03
C VAL A 172 16.31 6.50 1.34
N LEU A 173 16.50 5.85 2.49
CA LEU A 173 16.58 6.54 3.78
C LEU A 173 17.74 7.55 3.81
N ASP A 174 18.93 7.15 3.36
CA ASP A 174 20.10 8.02 3.32
C ASP A 174 19.92 9.17 2.31
N PHE A 175 19.32 8.90 1.15
CA PHE A 175 19.07 9.91 0.12
C PHE A 175 18.02 10.94 0.56
N VAL A 176 16.87 10.50 1.07
CA VAL A 176 15.78 11.38 1.54
C VAL A 176 16.28 12.27 2.66
N ARG A 177 17.02 11.71 3.63
CA ARG A 177 17.62 12.46 4.73
C ARG A 177 18.60 13.55 4.26
N THR A 178 19.32 13.29 3.16
CA THR A 178 20.36 14.18 2.64
C THR A 178 19.80 15.28 1.72
N HIS A 179 18.75 14.98 0.96
CA HIS A 179 18.26 15.84 -0.12
C HIS A 179 16.91 16.51 0.18
N THR A 180 16.27 16.19 1.31
CA THR A 180 14.97 16.76 1.70
C THR A 180 14.95 17.18 3.17
N THR A 181 13.89 17.86 3.58
CA THR A 181 13.58 18.17 4.98
C THR A 181 12.67 17.12 5.63
N ILE A 182 12.39 16.01 4.95
CA ILE A 182 11.55 14.94 5.46
C ILE A 182 12.28 14.25 6.62
N PRO A 183 11.70 14.19 7.83
CA PRO A 183 12.32 13.48 8.92
C PRO A 183 12.20 11.97 8.67
N VAL A 184 13.35 11.28 8.58
CA VAL A 184 13.45 9.83 8.39
C VAL A 184 14.49 9.25 9.35
N PRO A 185 14.33 7.99 9.80
CA PRO A 185 15.31 7.36 10.70
C PRO A 185 16.66 7.22 10.02
N LYS A 186 17.74 7.45 10.77
CA LYS A 186 19.10 7.26 10.27
C LYS A 186 19.45 5.77 10.26
N VAL A 187 20.01 5.28 9.16
CA VAL A 187 20.62 3.94 9.11
C VAL A 187 21.95 3.96 9.85
N LEU A 188 22.17 2.96 10.71
CA LEU A 188 23.33 2.85 11.59
C LEU A 188 24.24 1.67 11.22
N ALA A 189 23.66 0.56 10.77
CA ALA A 189 24.36 -0.59 10.22
C ALA A 189 23.40 -1.39 9.33
N TRP A 190 23.90 -2.11 8.34
CA TRP A 190 23.08 -2.97 7.49
C TRP A 190 23.95 -4.03 6.82
N SER A 191 23.31 -5.10 6.33
CA SER A 191 23.95 -6.12 5.51
C SER A 191 22.93 -6.69 4.52
N THR A 192 23.32 -6.78 3.26
CA THR A 192 22.59 -7.50 2.19
C THR A 192 23.10 -8.90 1.95
N ASP A 193 24.24 -9.26 2.52
CA ASP A 193 24.84 -10.59 2.39
C ASP A 193 24.36 -11.47 3.53
N SER A 194 23.56 -12.50 3.23
CA SER A 194 23.05 -13.45 4.22
C SER A 194 24.13 -14.39 4.79
N THR A 195 25.34 -14.42 4.23
CA THR A 195 26.48 -15.15 4.79
C THR A 195 27.14 -14.45 5.98
N ASN A 196 26.71 -13.22 6.29
CA ASN A 196 27.16 -12.50 7.49
C ASN A 196 26.85 -13.30 8.78
N PRO A 197 27.51 -13.00 9.91
CA PRO A 197 27.36 -13.79 11.14
C PRO A 197 25.93 -13.88 11.70
N VAL A 198 25.04 -12.94 11.39
CA VAL A 198 23.62 -12.99 11.79
C VAL A 198 22.83 -14.04 10.98
N GLY A 199 23.32 -14.39 9.79
CA GLY A 199 22.75 -15.40 8.89
C GLY A 199 21.61 -14.90 8.00
N VAL A 200 21.28 -13.61 8.07
CA VAL A 200 20.20 -12.97 7.30
C VAL A 200 20.57 -11.53 6.97
N GLU A 201 19.91 -10.97 5.96
CA GLU A 201 19.95 -9.53 5.71
C GLU A 201 19.34 -8.75 6.87
N TYR A 202 19.82 -7.54 7.11
CA TYR A 202 19.25 -6.67 8.14
C TYR A 202 19.54 -5.19 7.88
N ILE A 203 18.73 -4.34 8.49
CA ILE A 203 18.94 -2.90 8.64
C ILE A 203 18.79 -2.57 10.13
N VAL A 204 19.79 -1.92 10.71
CA VAL A 204 19.76 -1.30 12.04
C VAL A 204 19.64 0.21 11.84
N MET A 205 18.66 0.82 12.47
CA MET A 205 18.39 2.26 12.35
C MET A 205 17.96 2.87 13.69
N GLU A 206 18.00 4.20 13.76
CA GLU A 206 17.47 4.96 14.90
C GLU A 206 15.97 4.69 15.09
N ARG A 207 15.53 4.61 16.35
CA ARG A 207 14.10 4.68 16.66
C ARG A 207 13.59 6.11 16.41
N VAL A 208 12.51 6.24 15.68
CA VAL A 208 11.81 7.53 15.52
C VAL A 208 11.19 7.93 16.86
N PRO A 209 11.49 9.14 17.39
CA PRO A 209 10.96 9.60 18.67
C PRO A 209 9.47 9.97 18.55
N GLY A 210 8.76 9.95 19.67
CA GLY A 210 7.33 10.30 19.74
C GLY A 210 6.38 9.12 19.51
N VAL A 211 5.18 9.43 19.03
CA VAL A 211 4.07 8.48 18.89
C VAL A 211 3.46 8.52 17.49
N GLN A 212 2.91 7.40 17.04
CA GLN A 212 2.17 7.34 15.77
C GLN A 212 0.97 8.30 15.79
N ILE A 213 0.77 9.06 14.72
CA ILE A 213 -0.19 10.16 14.68
C ILE A 213 -1.63 9.71 14.94
N PHE A 214 -2.02 8.48 14.58
CA PHE A 214 -3.38 7.99 14.83
C PHE A 214 -3.76 8.01 16.32
N LYS A 215 -2.78 7.86 17.23
CA LYS A 215 -2.99 7.90 18.69
C LYS A 215 -3.34 9.29 19.21
N LYS A 216 -3.04 10.34 18.43
CA LYS A 216 -3.24 11.74 18.78
C LYS A 216 -4.22 12.45 17.86
N TRP A 217 -4.51 11.90 16.67
CA TRP A 217 -5.25 12.59 15.62
C TRP A 217 -6.61 13.10 16.08
N THR A 218 -7.36 12.34 16.88
CA THR A 218 -8.68 12.74 17.40
C THR A 218 -8.60 13.81 18.49
N GLU A 219 -7.51 13.84 19.25
CA GLU A 219 -7.24 14.82 20.32
C GLU A 219 -6.73 16.17 19.78
N MET A 220 -6.13 16.18 18.59
CA MET A 220 -5.59 17.39 17.96
C MET A 220 -6.67 18.45 17.69
N GLY A 221 -6.28 19.73 17.75
CA GLY A 221 -7.10 20.81 17.22
C GLY A 221 -7.09 20.83 15.69
N ASP A 222 -8.09 21.48 15.08
CA ASP A 222 -8.14 21.60 13.62
C ASP A 222 -6.93 22.36 13.05
N VAL A 223 -6.41 23.35 13.78
CA VAL A 223 -5.22 24.10 13.38
C VAL A 223 -4.00 23.17 13.24
N ASP A 224 -3.80 22.26 14.19
CA ASP A 224 -2.68 21.31 14.19
C ASP A 224 -2.80 20.32 13.04
N ARG A 225 -4.00 19.74 12.84
CA ARG A 225 -4.27 18.84 11.71
C ARG A 225 -3.99 19.51 10.37
N LEU A 226 -4.48 20.75 10.19
CA LEU A 226 -4.26 21.52 8.96
C LEU A 226 -2.78 21.89 8.75
N SER A 227 -2.04 22.16 9.84
CA SER A 227 -0.60 22.38 9.79
C SER A 227 0.14 21.13 9.27
N ILE A 228 -0.22 19.94 9.76
CA ILE A 228 0.33 18.66 9.31
C ILE A 228 -0.01 18.41 7.85
N VAL A 229 -1.27 18.59 7.44
CA VAL A 229 -1.71 18.42 6.05
C VAL A 229 -0.91 19.34 5.12
N LYS A 230 -0.76 20.62 5.49
CA LYS A 230 0.04 21.57 4.72
C LYS A 230 1.49 21.11 4.62
N ARG A 231 2.10 20.69 5.73
CA ARG A 231 3.49 20.24 5.75
C ARG A 231 3.70 18.99 4.90
N LEU A 232 2.76 18.05 4.91
CA LEU A 232 2.79 16.86 4.07
C LEU A 232 2.93 17.22 2.59
N THR A 233 2.11 18.15 2.09
CA THR A 233 2.18 18.58 0.69
C THR A 233 3.49 19.33 0.34
N GLN A 234 4.17 19.91 1.32
CA GLN A 234 5.48 20.53 1.12
C GLN A 234 6.59 19.48 0.98
N TRP A 235 6.52 18.40 1.74
CA TRP A 235 7.44 17.27 1.61
C TRP A 235 7.23 16.47 0.32
N GLU A 236 5.97 16.26 -0.05
CA GLU A 236 5.60 15.72 -1.37
C GLU A 236 6.20 16.57 -2.50
N HIS A 237 6.10 17.91 -2.40
CA HIS A 237 6.74 18.82 -3.34
C HIS A 237 8.26 18.65 -3.40
N GLU A 238 8.94 18.56 -2.25
CA GLU A 238 10.39 18.35 -2.20
C GLU A 238 10.81 17.07 -2.96
N LEU A 239 10.04 15.98 -2.83
CA LEU A 239 10.28 14.75 -3.60
C LEU A 239 10.02 14.93 -5.10
N ALA A 240 8.94 15.63 -5.48
CA ALA A 240 8.59 15.90 -6.88
C ALA A 240 9.59 16.79 -7.63
N GLU A 241 10.41 17.56 -6.91
CA GLU A 241 11.42 18.44 -7.51
C GLU A 241 12.74 17.73 -7.81
N ILE A 242 12.99 16.54 -7.27
CA ILE A 242 14.25 15.82 -7.49
C ILE A 242 14.21 15.09 -8.83
N PRO A 243 15.07 15.43 -9.81
CA PRO A 243 15.11 14.74 -11.08
C PRO A 243 15.89 13.42 -10.98
N PHE A 244 15.32 12.35 -11.53
CA PHE A 244 16.01 11.07 -11.67
C PHE A 244 16.20 10.69 -13.16
N PRO A 245 17.32 10.02 -13.51
CA PRO A 245 17.67 9.73 -14.90
C PRO A 245 16.90 8.56 -15.52
N ALA A 246 16.19 7.77 -14.70
CA ALA A 246 15.50 6.55 -15.12
C ALA A 246 14.46 6.12 -14.08
N PHE A 247 13.57 5.21 -14.48
CA PHE A 247 12.67 4.46 -13.62
C PHE A 247 13.37 3.21 -13.07
N GLY A 248 13.02 2.81 -11.85
CA GLY A 248 13.64 1.67 -11.16
C GLY A 248 13.59 1.85 -9.64
N SER A 249 14.64 1.42 -8.96
CA SER A 249 14.82 1.65 -7.52
C SER A 249 16.13 2.40 -7.27
N LEU A 250 16.20 3.16 -6.17
CA LEU A 250 17.39 3.91 -5.79
C LEU A 250 18.35 3.01 -5.01
N TYR A 251 19.66 3.14 -5.27
CA TYR A 251 20.72 2.38 -4.62
C TYR A 251 21.94 3.23 -4.34
N HIS A 252 22.74 2.83 -3.34
CA HIS A 252 24.13 3.24 -3.28
C HIS A 252 24.89 2.66 -4.47
N LYS A 253 25.73 3.48 -5.11
CA LYS A 253 26.50 3.08 -6.29
C LYS A 253 27.38 1.85 -6.03
N GLY A 254 27.95 1.74 -4.83
CA GLY A 254 28.77 0.59 -4.43
C GLY A 254 28.01 -0.73 -4.22
N SER A 255 26.67 -0.70 -4.16
CA SER A 255 25.84 -1.90 -3.97
C SER A 255 25.56 -2.66 -5.28
N LEU A 256 25.74 -2.01 -6.44
CA LEU A 256 25.41 -2.56 -7.75
C LEU A 256 26.63 -2.60 -8.67
N SER A 257 26.55 -3.42 -9.72
CA SER A 257 27.52 -3.37 -10.81
C SER A 257 27.28 -2.16 -11.73
N ASP A 258 28.33 -1.71 -12.44
CA ASP A 258 28.21 -0.62 -13.42
C ASP A 258 27.25 -0.94 -14.58
N ARG A 259 26.95 -2.23 -14.82
CA ARG A 259 26.04 -2.66 -15.90
C ARG A 259 24.56 -2.51 -15.54
N GLU A 260 24.26 -2.47 -14.26
CA GLU A 260 22.90 -2.45 -13.72
C GLU A 260 22.49 -1.08 -13.19
N SER A 261 23.42 -0.11 -13.20
CA SER A 261 23.23 1.19 -12.57
C SER A 261 23.29 2.34 -13.57
N ILE A 262 22.45 3.34 -13.35
CA ILE A 262 22.50 4.65 -14.00
C ILE A 262 22.78 5.69 -12.91
N PRO A 263 23.95 6.37 -12.95
CA PRO A 263 24.29 7.38 -11.94
C PRO A 263 23.34 8.58 -12.02
N LEU A 264 23.11 9.23 -10.88
CA LEU A 264 22.36 10.49 -10.83
C LEU A 264 23.16 11.63 -11.47
N ASP A 265 22.47 12.73 -11.80
CA ASP A 265 23.14 13.94 -12.30
C ASP A 265 24.01 14.56 -11.19
N PRO A 266 25.24 15.02 -11.49
CA PRO A 266 26.11 15.70 -10.52
C PRO A 266 25.49 16.93 -9.85
N SER A 267 24.45 17.55 -10.42
CA SER A 267 23.71 18.64 -9.78
C SER A 267 22.85 18.18 -8.61
N VAL A 268 22.43 16.91 -8.61
CA VAL A 268 21.65 16.29 -7.52
C VAL A 268 22.58 15.56 -6.56
N ASP A 269 23.53 14.79 -7.09
CA ASP A 269 24.46 13.97 -6.31
C ASP A 269 25.93 14.26 -6.71
N PRO A 270 26.53 15.35 -6.20
CA PRO A 270 27.89 15.76 -6.55
C PRO A 270 28.97 14.75 -6.18
N GLU A 271 28.72 13.93 -5.15
CA GLU A 271 29.65 12.91 -4.67
C GLU A 271 29.52 11.59 -5.44
N GLY A 272 28.46 11.43 -6.25
CA GLY A 272 28.21 10.25 -7.06
C GLY A 272 27.96 8.99 -6.22
N LEU A 273 27.33 9.15 -5.06
CA LEU A 273 27.05 8.09 -4.09
C LEU A 273 25.86 7.23 -4.50
N PHE A 274 24.96 7.74 -5.33
CA PHE A 274 23.67 7.13 -5.64
C PHE A 274 23.52 6.80 -7.13
N CYS A 275 22.69 5.79 -7.41
CA CYS A 275 22.31 5.42 -8.75
C CYS A 275 20.88 4.85 -8.79
N VAL A 276 20.26 4.93 -9.97
CA VAL A 276 19.03 4.19 -10.27
C VAL A 276 19.42 2.83 -10.81
N GLY A 277 18.85 1.78 -10.22
CA GLY A 277 19.08 0.39 -10.59
C GLY A 277 17.79 -0.38 -10.86
N PRO A 278 17.87 -1.72 -10.91
CA PRO A 278 16.71 -2.57 -11.13
C PRO A 278 15.62 -2.35 -10.07
N SER A 279 14.35 -2.44 -10.44
CA SER A 279 13.24 -2.33 -9.51
C SER A 279 13.27 -3.46 -8.46
N CYS A 280 13.11 -3.09 -7.20
CA CYS A 280 12.87 -3.99 -6.08
C CYS A 280 11.40 -4.02 -5.62
N ASP A 281 10.51 -3.36 -6.35
CA ASP A 281 9.07 -3.39 -6.08
C ASP A 281 8.54 -4.83 -6.26
N SER A 282 7.75 -5.28 -5.29
CA SER A 282 7.22 -6.64 -5.21
C SER A 282 6.37 -7.04 -6.42
N HIS A 283 5.75 -6.11 -7.15
CA HIS A 283 4.99 -6.40 -8.37
C HIS A 283 5.88 -6.95 -9.49
N TRP A 284 7.17 -6.64 -9.47
CA TRP A 284 8.16 -7.17 -10.40
C TRP A 284 8.65 -8.56 -10.01
N LEU A 285 8.39 -9.02 -8.79
CA LEU A 285 8.88 -10.32 -8.32
C LEU A 285 8.30 -11.44 -9.18
N MET A 286 9.18 -12.07 -9.95
CA MET A 286 8.96 -13.34 -10.62
C MET A 286 10.01 -14.30 -10.05
N GLN A 287 9.60 -15.51 -9.64
CA GLN A 287 10.52 -16.49 -9.06
C GLN A 287 11.63 -16.83 -10.07
N HIS A 288 12.74 -16.10 -9.98
CA HIS A 288 14.00 -16.33 -10.69
C HIS A 288 13.90 -16.56 -12.21
N SER A 289 13.02 -15.83 -12.91
CA SER A 289 13.02 -15.85 -14.38
C SER A 289 14.14 -14.94 -14.91
N PRO A 290 15.16 -15.46 -15.61
CA PRO A 290 16.23 -14.65 -16.19
C PRO A 290 15.74 -13.75 -17.34
N ASP A 291 14.53 -13.99 -17.84
CA ASP A 291 13.95 -13.31 -19.00
C ASP A 291 13.28 -11.97 -18.64
N VAL A 292 13.15 -11.67 -17.34
CA VAL A 292 12.54 -10.42 -16.88
C VAL A 292 13.58 -9.31 -16.82
N HIS A 293 13.37 -8.26 -17.60
CA HIS A 293 14.13 -7.02 -17.46
C HIS A 293 13.57 -6.21 -16.29
N TYR A 294 14.32 -6.12 -15.19
CA TYR A 294 13.93 -5.39 -13.98
C TYR A 294 14.23 -3.88 -14.05
N GLY A 295 14.67 -3.38 -15.20
CA GLY A 295 15.17 -2.01 -15.33
C GLY A 295 16.65 -1.89 -14.99
N PRO A 296 17.18 -0.66 -14.88
CA PRO A 296 16.44 0.61 -14.94
C PRO A 296 15.96 0.96 -16.37
N TRP A 297 14.92 1.79 -16.48
CA TRP A 297 14.33 2.21 -17.77
C TRP A 297 14.43 3.71 -17.98
N LYS A 298 14.98 4.17 -19.11
CA LYS A 298 15.26 5.59 -19.35
C LYS A 298 14.05 6.38 -19.84
N THR A 299 13.11 5.70 -20.51
CA THR A 299 11.93 6.35 -21.10
C THR A 299 10.65 5.69 -20.61
N ILE A 300 9.55 6.45 -20.65
CA ILE A 300 8.23 5.93 -20.27
C ILE A 300 7.79 4.79 -21.20
N GLY A 301 8.22 4.83 -22.48
CA GLY A 301 7.99 3.76 -23.45
C GLY A 301 8.69 2.46 -23.05
N ASP A 302 9.99 2.53 -22.68
CA ASP A 302 10.74 1.35 -22.22
C ASP A 302 10.12 0.75 -20.95
N PHE A 303 9.67 1.60 -20.03
CA PHE A 303 8.98 1.18 -18.80
C PHE A 303 7.64 0.51 -19.09
N GLY A 304 6.81 1.12 -19.94
CA GLY A 304 5.52 0.57 -20.36
C GLY A 304 5.66 -0.77 -21.11
N GLU A 305 6.62 -0.87 -22.02
CA GLU A 305 6.91 -2.13 -22.72
C GLU A 305 7.38 -3.21 -21.74
N ALA A 306 8.19 -2.86 -20.74
CA ALA A 306 8.62 -3.83 -19.73
C ALA A 306 7.47 -4.35 -18.86
N LEU A 307 6.48 -3.51 -18.53
CA LEU A 307 5.26 -3.96 -17.84
C LEU A 307 4.49 -4.98 -18.68
N ILE A 308 4.35 -4.72 -19.99
CA ILE A 308 3.67 -5.63 -20.92
C ILE A 308 4.46 -6.94 -21.07
N ASN A 309 5.77 -6.86 -21.30
CA ASN A 309 6.61 -8.05 -21.47
C ASN A 309 6.61 -8.91 -20.21
N ARG A 310 6.65 -8.31 -19.01
CA ARG A 310 6.49 -9.02 -17.73
C ARG A 310 5.16 -9.77 -17.68
N SER A 311 4.06 -9.10 -18.03
CA SER A 311 2.74 -9.72 -18.04
C SER A 311 2.63 -10.86 -19.06
N LEU A 312 3.19 -10.71 -20.26
CA LEU A 312 3.28 -11.79 -21.26
C LEU A 312 4.01 -13.01 -20.70
N LEU A 313 5.16 -12.81 -20.04
CA LEU A 313 5.93 -13.88 -19.42
C LEU A 313 5.14 -14.58 -18.31
N LYS A 314 4.47 -13.81 -17.45
CA LYS A 314 3.61 -14.36 -16.39
C LYS A 314 2.47 -15.18 -16.97
N SER A 315 1.75 -14.67 -17.98
CA SER A 315 0.63 -15.39 -18.62
C SER A 315 1.04 -16.74 -19.22
N GLN A 316 2.27 -16.86 -19.71
CA GLN A 316 2.77 -18.09 -20.33
C GLN A 316 3.32 -19.11 -19.31
N HIS A 317 3.93 -18.66 -18.21
CA HIS A 317 4.74 -19.52 -17.33
C HIS A 317 4.32 -19.52 -15.86
N GLY A 318 3.43 -18.62 -15.43
CA GLY A 318 3.06 -18.48 -14.03
C GLY A 318 1.92 -19.43 -13.59
N PRO A 319 1.66 -19.52 -12.27
CA PRO A 319 0.44 -20.14 -11.72
C PRO A 319 -0.81 -19.27 -11.91
N LYS A 320 -1.81 -19.69 -12.69
CA LYS A 320 -3.02 -18.90 -13.03
C LYS A 320 -3.53 -17.99 -11.89
N ALA A 321 -3.93 -16.76 -12.27
CA ALA A 321 -4.59 -15.77 -11.42
C ALA A 321 -5.60 -16.39 -10.46
N LYS A 322 -5.74 -15.87 -9.24
CA LYS A 322 -6.80 -16.24 -8.28
C LYS A 322 -8.18 -15.71 -8.68
N LEU A 323 -8.43 -15.60 -9.99
CA LEU A 323 -9.71 -15.18 -10.53
C LEU A 323 -10.69 -16.36 -10.53
N PRO A 324 -11.99 -16.11 -10.31
CA PRO A 324 -13.03 -17.08 -10.60
C PRO A 324 -12.86 -17.65 -12.02
N ALA A 325 -13.18 -18.93 -12.21
CA ALA A 325 -13.06 -19.58 -13.53
C ALA A 325 -13.85 -18.84 -14.63
N SER A 326 -14.95 -18.17 -14.29
CA SER A 326 -15.76 -17.37 -15.21
C SER A 326 -15.09 -16.07 -15.67
N LEU A 327 -14.11 -15.56 -14.93
CA LEU A 327 -13.38 -14.33 -15.25
C LEU A 327 -11.98 -14.60 -15.83
N ASN A 328 -11.60 -15.88 -15.93
CA ASN A 328 -10.35 -16.27 -16.57
C ASN A 328 -10.52 -16.30 -18.08
N SER A 329 -9.92 -15.34 -18.78
CA SER A 329 -9.85 -15.35 -20.23
C SER A 329 -8.87 -16.42 -20.76
N PRO A 330 -9.11 -16.97 -21.96
CA PRO A 330 -8.15 -17.83 -22.62
C PRO A 330 -6.79 -17.15 -22.82
N LEU A 331 -5.70 -17.94 -22.79
CA LEU A 331 -4.34 -17.41 -22.98
C LEU A 331 -4.20 -16.64 -24.30
N GLU A 332 -4.83 -17.11 -25.37
CA GLU A 332 -4.79 -16.45 -26.68
C GLU A 332 -5.36 -15.03 -26.63
N GLU A 333 -6.53 -14.85 -26.00
CA GLU A 333 -7.11 -13.51 -25.81
C GLU A 333 -6.23 -12.61 -24.95
N HIS A 334 -5.54 -13.20 -23.97
CA HIS A 334 -4.59 -12.50 -23.13
C HIS A 334 -3.42 -11.96 -23.96
N LEU A 335 -2.81 -12.83 -24.78
CA LEU A 335 -1.71 -12.47 -25.67
C LEU A 335 -2.13 -11.41 -26.70
N VAL A 336 -3.33 -11.52 -27.28
CA VAL A 336 -3.86 -10.53 -28.22
C VAL A 336 -4.05 -9.17 -27.54
N THR A 337 -4.68 -9.15 -26.37
CA THR A 337 -4.95 -7.88 -25.64
C THR A 337 -3.66 -7.17 -25.24
N LEU A 338 -2.66 -7.91 -24.73
CA LEU A 338 -1.34 -7.36 -24.42
C LEU A 338 -0.58 -6.95 -25.69
N GLY A 339 -0.76 -7.67 -26.81
CA GLY A 339 -0.22 -7.32 -28.12
C GLY A 339 -0.74 -5.97 -28.60
N VAL A 340 -2.04 -5.72 -28.52
CA VAL A 340 -2.66 -4.43 -28.84
C VAL A 340 -2.10 -3.32 -27.95
N ALA A 341 -1.99 -3.56 -26.64
CA ALA A 341 -1.39 -2.59 -25.72
C ALA A 341 0.07 -2.26 -26.09
N LYS A 342 0.82 -3.25 -26.57
CA LYS A 342 2.20 -3.07 -27.04
C LYS A 342 2.27 -2.23 -28.31
N GLU A 343 1.37 -2.46 -29.27
CA GLU A 343 1.30 -1.72 -30.52
C GLU A 343 1.01 -0.22 -30.31
N ILE A 344 0.16 0.12 -29.34
CA ILE A 344 -0.17 1.53 -29.05
C ILE A 344 0.82 2.22 -28.12
N MET A 345 1.69 1.48 -27.43
CA MET A 345 2.63 2.02 -26.44
C MET A 345 3.50 3.17 -26.99
N PRO A 346 4.03 3.13 -28.23
CA PRO A 346 4.75 4.27 -28.80
C PRO A 346 3.91 5.55 -28.88
N ALA A 347 2.63 5.44 -29.25
CA ALA A 347 1.74 6.60 -29.29
C ALA A 347 1.46 7.14 -27.88
N MET A 348 1.27 6.25 -26.90
CA MET A 348 1.14 6.63 -25.49
C MET A 348 2.38 7.37 -25.00
N ALA A 349 3.57 6.83 -25.28
CA ALA A 349 4.85 7.40 -24.88
C ALA A 349 5.16 8.76 -25.55
N THR A 350 4.38 9.18 -26.54
CA THR A 350 4.49 10.50 -27.18
C THR A 350 3.31 11.43 -26.88
N ASN A 351 2.30 10.96 -26.13
CA ASN A 351 1.16 11.78 -25.73
C ASN A 351 1.63 12.92 -24.80
N VAL A 352 1.41 14.17 -25.23
CA VAL A 352 1.93 15.36 -24.55
C VAL A 352 1.37 15.52 -23.13
N LYS A 353 0.09 15.19 -22.91
CA LYS A 353 -0.53 15.29 -21.57
C LYS A 353 0.09 14.28 -20.60
N LEU A 354 0.26 13.04 -21.05
CA LEU A 354 0.89 11.97 -20.27
C LEU A 354 2.37 12.27 -20.00
N LEU A 355 3.13 12.61 -21.04
CA LEU A 355 4.57 12.88 -20.96
C LEU A 355 4.89 13.97 -19.95
N ALA A 356 4.09 15.03 -19.91
CA ALA A 356 4.25 16.12 -18.96
C ALA A 356 4.16 15.68 -17.49
N GLN A 357 3.52 14.54 -17.20
CA GLN A 357 3.36 13.97 -15.85
C GLN A 357 4.16 12.67 -15.66
N SER A 358 4.99 12.27 -16.63
CA SER A 358 5.72 10.99 -16.64
C SER A 358 7.15 11.08 -16.08
N GLN A 359 7.48 12.16 -15.36
CA GLN A 359 8.83 12.31 -14.80
C GLN A 359 9.16 11.15 -13.86
N PRO A 360 10.37 10.58 -13.92
CA PRO A 360 10.84 9.63 -12.92
C PRO A 360 10.95 10.33 -11.57
N THR A 361 10.14 9.90 -10.61
CA THR A 361 10.05 10.53 -9.29
C THR A 361 10.13 9.47 -8.20
N LEU A 362 10.91 9.70 -7.15
CA LEU A 362 10.86 8.91 -5.92
C LEU A 362 9.65 9.37 -5.09
N TRP A 363 8.72 8.47 -4.76
CA TRP A 363 7.49 8.87 -4.04
C TRP A 363 7.11 7.88 -2.94
N HIS A 364 6.80 8.40 -1.75
CA HIS A 364 6.29 7.58 -0.65
C HIS A 364 4.81 7.27 -0.89
N THR A 365 4.53 6.06 -1.39
CA THR A 365 3.17 5.67 -1.78
C THR A 365 2.34 5.07 -0.65
N ASP A 366 2.91 4.90 0.55
CA ASP A 366 2.27 4.31 1.72
C ASP A 366 2.10 5.28 2.92
N ILE A 367 1.60 6.49 2.64
CA ILE A 367 1.36 7.49 3.68
C ILE A 367 -0.01 7.24 4.34
N HIS A 368 0.03 6.54 5.48
CA HIS A 368 -1.10 6.40 6.41
C HIS A 368 -0.69 6.77 7.84
N MET A 369 -1.65 6.98 8.73
CA MET A 369 -1.38 7.45 10.10
C MET A 369 -0.51 6.50 10.95
N GLY A 370 -0.31 5.25 10.53
CA GLY A 370 0.60 4.32 11.20
C GLY A 370 2.08 4.62 10.91
N ASN A 371 2.36 5.25 9.78
CA ASN A 371 3.72 5.52 9.28
C ASN A 371 4.20 6.96 9.57
N ILE A 372 3.39 7.77 10.26
CA ILE A 372 3.71 9.15 10.63
C ILE A 372 3.85 9.23 12.15
N PHE A 373 4.99 9.73 12.62
CA PHE A 373 5.23 9.98 14.04
C PHE A 373 5.19 11.47 14.34
N VAL A 374 4.64 11.81 15.49
CA VAL A 374 4.57 13.18 16.03
C VAL A 374 5.12 13.23 17.44
N ALA A 375 5.58 14.41 17.87
CA ALA A 375 6.01 14.62 19.25
C ALA A 375 4.84 14.43 20.22
N GLU A 376 5.10 13.85 21.38
CA GLU A 376 4.05 13.49 22.34
C GLU A 376 3.38 14.72 22.99
N ASP A 377 4.18 15.74 23.28
CA ASP A 377 3.74 17.00 23.91
C ASP A 377 3.32 18.07 22.87
N GLU A 378 3.76 17.94 21.62
CA GLU A 378 3.53 18.91 20.54
C GLU A 378 3.10 18.16 19.25
N PRO A 379 1.86 17.66 19.19
CA PRO A 379 1.41 16.73 18.15
C PRO A 379 1.38 17.32 16.73
N ASP A 380 1.51 18.64 16.56
CA ASP A 380 1.66 19.31 15.26
C ASP A 380 3.08 19.14 14.67
N LYS A 381 4.06 18.72 15.49
CA LYS A 381 5.44 18.47 15.07
C LYS A 381 5.64 17.01 14.68
N VAL A 382 5.73 16.75 13.38
CA VAL A 382 6.13 15.44 12.85
C VAL A 382 7.61 15.18 13.17
N THR A 383 7.88 14.03 13.76
CA THR A 383 9.22 13.60 14.19
C THR A 383 9.82 12.55 13.26
N GLY A 384 9.01 11.89 12.43
CA GLY A 384 9.53 10.98 11.42
C GLY A 384 8.47 10.28 10.57
N PHE A 385 8.88 9.89 9.37
CA PHE A 385 8.18 8.96 8.49
C PHE A 385 8.93 7.64 8.47
N ILE A 386 8.20 6.54 8.59
CA ILE A 386 8.73 5.18 8.48
C ILE A 386 8.15 4.45 7.27
N ASP A 387 8.67 3.25 7.04
CA ASP A 387 8.24 2.33 5.99
C ASP A 387 8.51 2.79 4.55
N TRP A 388 9.76 3.17 4.31
CA TRP A 388 10.30 3.47 2.99
C TRP A 388 10.61 2.21 2.15
N GLN A 389 10.21 1.03 2.64
CA GLN A 389 10.38 -0.22 1.91
C GLN A 389 9.57 -0.20 0.60
N HIS A 390 10.13 -0.76 -0.48
CA HIS A 390 9.53 -0.78 -1.82
C HIS A 390 9.30 0.60 -2.46
N THR A 391 9.79 1.68 -1.86
CA THR A 391 9.79 3.00 -2.52
C THR A 391 10.55 2.88 -3.83
N SER A 392 9.91 3.30 -4.92
CA SER A 392 10.47 3.20 -6.28
C SER A 392 10.54 4.57 -6.94
N ILE A 393 11.36 4.65 -7.97
CA ILE A 393 11.38 5.77 -8.91
C ILE A 393 10.50 5.35 -10.09
N SER A 394 9.30 5.89 -10.14
CA SER A 394 8.28 5.54 -11.14
C SER A 394 7.67 6.81 -11.76
N PRO A 395 6.86 6.72 -12.83
CA PRO A 395 6.17 7.88 -13.37
C PRO A 395 5.27 8.52 -12.30
N LEU A 396 5.37 9.84 -12.10
CA LEU A 396 4.62 10.53 -11.04
C LEU A 396 3.11 10.24 -11.09
N PHE A 397 2.51 10.22 -12.29
CA PHE A 397 1.07 9.93 -12.47
C PHE A 397 0.63 8.53 -11.98
N MET A 398 1.55 7.57 -11.87
CA MET A 398 1.25 6.23 -11.31
C MET A 398 1.40 6.18 -9.79
N GLN A 399 2.05 7.19 -9.21
CA GLN A 399 2.43 7.21 -7.82
C GLN A 399 1.54 8.11 -6.97
N VAL A 400 1.17 9.28 -7.48
CA VAL A 400 0.36 10.26 -6.75
C VAL A 400 -1.01 9.69 -6.41
N ARG A 401 -1.39 9.84 -5.15
CA ARG A 401 -2.67 9.38 -4.59
C ARG A 401 -2.96 10.15 -3.32
N TRP A 402 -4.21 10.13 -2.90
CA TRP A 402 -4.59 10.63 -1.59
C TRP A 402 -3.97 9.77 -0.48
N PRO A 403 -3.36 10.36 0.56
CA PRO A 403 -3.08 9.66 1.80
C PRO A 403 -4.37 9.05 2.36
N THR A 404 -4.33 7.80 2.84
CA THR A 404 -5.56 7.04 3.16
C THR A 404 -6.50 7.78 4.13
N PHE A 405 -5.94 8.48 5.11
CA PHE A 405 -6.70 9.25 6.09
C PHE A 405 -7.22 10.60 5.62
N LEU A 406 -6.75 11.07 4.46
CA LEU A 406 -7.17 12.30 3.79
C LEU A 406 -7.97 12.03 2.52
N ALA A 407 -8.21 10.75 2.18
CA ALA A 407 -9.02 10.38 1.05
C ALA A 407 -10.43 11.00 1.16
N PRO A 408 -10.96 11.58 0.07
CA PRO A 408 -12.27 12.22 0.09
C PRO A 408 -13.37 11.21 0.48
N PRO A 409 -14.38 11.62 1.27
CA PRO A 409 -15.58 10.81 1.48
C PRO A 409 -16.44 10.73 0.20
N GLU A 410 -17.47 9.87 0.24
CA GLU A 410 -18.54 9.84 -0.78
C GLU A 410 -19.16 11.25 -0.93
N ASP A 411 -19.57 11.59 -2.16
CA ASP A 411 -20.12 12.91 -2.54
C ASP A 411 -19.23 14.13 -2.24
N TYR A 412 -17.91 13.92 -2.16
CA TYR A 412 -16.96 15.01 -1.96
C TYR A 412 -17.06 16.07 -3.06
N PRO A 413 -17.25 17.36 -2.72
CA PRO A 413 -17.35 18.40 -3.72
C PRO A 413 -15.95 18.79 -4.20
N GLU A 414 -15.58 18.41 -5.43
CA GLU A 414 -14.30 18.78 -6.05
C GLU A 414 -14.18 20.30 -6.30
N GLY A 415 -12.94 20.82 -6.34
CA GLY A 415 -12.68 22.22 -6.66
C GLY A 415 -12.92 23.19 -5.50
N GLN A 416 -13.19 24.46 -5.80
CA GLN A 416 -13.25 25.55 -4.79
C GLN A 416 -14.60 25.61 -4.04
N VAL A 417 -15.09 24.46 -3.59
CA VAL A 417 -16.35 24.32 -2.84
C VAL A 417 -16.03 23.85 -1.43
N MET A 418 -16.48 24.60 -0.43
CA MET A 418 -16.27 24.24 0.97
C MET A 418 -17.26 23.15 1.40
N PRO A 419 -16.81 22.05 2.02
CA PRO A 419 -17.69 21.01 2.55
C PRO A 419 -18.73 21.56 3.53
N GLN A 420 -19.99 21.18 3.34
CA GLN A 420 -21.11 21.58 4.18
C GLN A 420 -21.73 20.37 4.88
N LEU A 421 -22.58 20.64 5.87
CA LEU A 421 -23.44 19.60 6.43
C LEU A 421 -24.52 19.23 5.39
N PRO A 422 -25.00 17.97 5.39
CA PRO A 422 -26.04 17.55 4.47
C PRO A 422 -27.35 18.34 4.71
N PRO A 423 -28.20 18.50 3.68
CA PRO A 423 -29.52 19.09 3.83
C PRO A 423 -30.35 18.32 4.88
N GLY A 424 -31.09 19.03 5.73
CA GLY A 424 -31.92 18.41 6.78
C GLY A 424 -31.15 17.94 8.01
N TYR A 425 -29.86 18.30 8.15
CA TYR A 425 -29.05 17.95 9.33
C TYR A 425 -29.74 18.24 10.67
N GLU A 426 -30.43 19.37 10.80
CA GLU A 426 -31.09 19.76 12.06
C GLU A 426 -32.21 18.79 12.47
N ASP A 427 -32.82 18.10 11.51
CA ASP A 427 -33.92 17.15 11.72
C ASP A 427 -33.44 15.70 11.85
N MET A 428 -32.13 15.43 11.72
CA MET A 428 -31.55 14.11 11.87
C MET A 428 -31.54 13.64 13.33
N GLU A 429 -31.59 12.32 13.51
CA GLU A 429 -31.37 11.68 14.82
C GLU A 429 -29.93 11.94 15.32
N ALA A 430 -29.72 11.80 16.62
CA ALA A 430 -28.43 12.13 17.24
C ALA A 430 -27.26 11.34 16.62
N GLU A 431 -27.46 10.05 16.34
CA GLU A 431 -26.43 9.21 15.71
C GLU A 431 -26.11 9.65 14.27
N ASP A 432 -27.14 9.99 13.49
CA ASP A 432 -26.99 10.44 12.11
C ASP A 432 -26.30 11.82 12.05
N LYS A 433 -26.53 12.68 13.05
CA LYS A 433 -25.82 13.96 13.21
C LYS A 433 -24.33 13.76 13.48
N GLU A 434 -23.96 12.82 14.35
CA GLU A 434 -22.54 12.51 14.63
C GLU A 434 -21.82 12.02 13.37
N ILE A 435 -22.46 11.16 12.59
CA ILE A 435 -21.92 10.68 11.30
C ILE A 435 -21.76 11.84 10.31
N ALA A 436 -22.77 12.69 10.16
CA ALA A 436 -22.73 13.83 9.27
C ALA A 436 -21.61 14.83 9.65
N LEU A 437 -21.40 15.07 10.95
CA LEU A 437 -20.29 15.90 11.45
C LEU A 437 -18.94 15.28 11.10
N TYR A 438 -18.76 13.98 11.31
CA TYR A 438 -17.54 13.27 10.99
C TYR A 438 -17.23 13.30 9.48
N ILE A 439 -18.22 13.03 8.63
CA ILE A 439 -18.08 13.09 7.17
C ILE A 439 -17.67 14.50 6.73
N LYS A 440 -18.32 15.54 7.25
CA LYS A 440 -17.94 16.93 6.97
C LYS A 440 -16.52 17.23 7.41
N GLN A 441 -16.09 16.74 8.58
CA GLN A 441 -14.73 16.97 9.07
C GLN A 441 -13.69 16.29 8.18
N LYS A 442 -13.93 15.03 7.79
CA LYS A 442 -13.09 14.30 6.84
C LYS A 442 -13.02 15.01 5.49
N ALA A 443 -14.16 15.46 4.95
CA ALA A 443 -14.20 16.26 3.72
C ALA A 443 -13.41 17.58 3.87
N THR A 444 -13.40 18.19 5.04
CA THR A 444 -12.63 19.41 5.32
C THR A 444 -11.13 19.15 5.27
N TRP A 445 -10.65 18.04 5.84
CA TRP A 445 -9.23 17.65 5.75
C TRP A 445 -8.83 17.29 4.32
N ALA A 446 -9.70 16.56 3.59
CA ALA A 446 -9.49 16.28 2.17
C ALA A 446 -9.41 17.58 1.34
N LYS A 447 -10.30 18.55 1.60
CA LYS A 447 -10.25 19.88 0.97
C LYS A 447 -8.96 20.63 1.27
N ALA A 448 -8.50 20.57 2.53
CA ALA A 448 -7.24 21.18 2.91
C ALA A 448 -6.05 20.58 2.14
N TYR A 449 -6.03 19.25 1.98
CA TYR A 449 -5.01 18.57 1.19
C TYR A 449 -5.10 18.96 -0.29
N GLU A 450 -6.29 18.89 -0.93
CA GLU A 450 -6.47 19.28 -2.33
C GLU A 450 -5.91 20.69 -2.61
N VAL A 451 -6.29 21.65 -1.77
CA VAL A 451 -5.88 23.05 -1.91
C VAL A 451 -4.39 23.20 -1.62
N ALA A 452 -3.87 22.54 -0.59
CA ALA A 452 -2.45 22.60 -0.25
C ALA A 452 -1.59 21.96 -1.36
N THR A 453 -1.99 20.84 -1.95
CA THR A 453 -1.32 20.21 -3.08
C THR A 453 -1.36 21.11 -4.31
N LEU A 454 -2.51 21.72 -4.64
CA LEU A 454 -2.59 22.69 -5.75
C LEU A 454 -1.63 23.89 -5.55
N LEU A 455 -1.49 24.37 -4.32
CA LEU A 455 -0.68 25.55 -4.01
C LEU A 455 0.82 25.24 -3.90
N ASN A 456 1.18 24.12 -3.26
CA ASN A 456 2.57 23.75 -2.93
C ASN A 456 3.18 22.81 -3.98
N ASP A 457 2.43 21.86 -4.52
CA ASP A 457 2.89 20.85 -5.47
C ASP A 457 2.02 20.76 -6.73
N LYS A 458 2.21 21.74 -7.62
CA LYS A 458 1.48 21.76 -8.90
C LYS A 458 1.79 20.56 -9.80
N LYS A 459 2.94 19.89 -9.62
CA LYS A 459 3.28 18.69 -10.40
C LYS A 459 2.42 17.52 -9.93
N ALA A 460 2.38 17.25 -8.62
CA ALA A 460 1.53 16.20 -8.08
C ALA A 460 0.05 16.47 -8.34
N TRP A 461 -0.42 17.72 -8.17
CA TRP A 461 -1.80 18.07 -8.48
C TRP A 461 -2.14 17.77 -9.95
N ARG A 462 -1.32 18.21 -10.91
CA ARG A 462 -1.54 17.93 -12.35
C ARG A 462 -1.50 16.43 -12.67
N ALA A 463 -0.60 15.69 -12.03
CA ALA A 463 -0.54 14.24 -12.17
C ALA A 463 -1.82 13.58 -11.63
N MET A 464 -2.39 14.08 -10.52
CA MET A 464 -3.70 13.62 -10.02
C MET A 464 -4.85 13.97 -10.99
N GLN A 465 -4.77 15.07 -11.73
CA GLN A 465 -5.78 15.47 -12.71
C GLN A 465 -5.67 14.76 -14.07
N LEU A 466 -4.63 13.96 -14.32
CA LEU A 466 -4.46 13.30 -15.60
C LEU A 466 -5.65 12.32 -15.88
N PRO A 467 -6.22 12.27 -17.10
CA PRO A 467 -7.34 11.39 -17.43
C PRO A 467 -7.07 9.94 -17.07
N LEU A 468 -8.08 9.27 -16.50
CA LEU A 468 -7.93 7.93 -15.94
C LEU A 468 -7.45 6.91 -16.99
N ALA A 469 -8.01 6.94 -18.20
CA ALA A 469 -7.62 6.03 -19.29
C ALA A 469 -6.12 6.08 -19.63
N LEU A 470 -5.49 7.27 -19.55
CA LEU A 470 -4.06 7.43 -19.79
C LEU A 470 -3.22 6.83 -18.65
N LYS A 471 -3.65 7.01 -17.41
CA LYS A 471 -2.97 6.45 -16.22
C LYS A 471 -3.09 4.93 -16.18
N GLU A 472 -4.30 4.44 -16.37
CA GLU A 472 -4.67 3.06 -16.15
C GLU A 472 -4.01 2.13 -17.15
N LEU A 473 -3.70 2.56 -18.38
CA LEU A 473 -3.06 1.66 -19.35
C LEU A 473 -1.78 1.03 -18.79
N PHE A 474 -0.88 1.85 -18.21
CA PHE A 474 0.37 1.37 -17.63
C PHE A 474 0.10 0.42 -16.46
N ARG A 475 -0.81 0.79 -15.57
CA ARG A 475 -1.18 -0.02 -14.42
C ARG A 475 -1.78 -1.37 -14.84
N ARG A 476 -2.80 -1.36 -15.69
CA ARG A 476 -3.49 -2.56 -16.17
C ARG A 476 -2.59 -3.46 -17.00
N CYS A 477 -1.68 -2.91 -17.80
CA CYS A 477 -0.66 -3.69 -18.50
C CYS A 477 0.19 -4.50 -17.52
N GLY A 478 0.51 -3.95 -16.35
CA GLY A 478 1.29 -4.64 -15.31
C GLY A 478 0.49 -5.65 -14.48
N ASP A 479 -0.83 -5.48 -14.37
CA ASP A 479 -1.68 -6.19 -13.41
C ASP A 479 -2.48 -7.34 -14.03
N THR A 480 -2.41 -7.56 -15.36
CA THR A 480 -3.25 -8.56 -16.04
C THR A 480 -3.10 -9.99 -15.51
N TRP A 481 -2.00 -10.27 -14.81
CA TRP A 481 -1.78 -11.54 -14.14
C TRP A 481 -2.65 -11.74 -12.91
N ASP A 482 -2.85 -10.69 -12.11
CA ASP A 482 -3.56 -10.75 -10.84
C ASP A 482 -5.05 -10.39 -11.03
N GLU A 483 -5.32 -9.44 -11.94
CA GLU A 483 -6.64 -8.85 -12.19
C GLU A 483 -7.31 -9.35 -13.47
N GLY A 484 -6.61 -10.12 -14.30
CA GLY A 484 -7.11 -10.57 -15.60
C GLY A 484 -7.09 -9.45 -16.65
N ILE A 485 -7.58 -9.76 -17.85
CA ILE A 485 -7.46 -8.83 -18.99
C ILE A 485 -8.62 -7.85 -19.13
N LEU A 486 -9.75 -8.10 -18.48
CA LEU A 486 -10.96 -7.27 -18.61
C LEU A 486 -10.65 -5.81 -18.22
N PRO A 487 -9.92 -5.58 -17.11
CA PRO A 487 -9.05 -4.44 -16.84
C PRO A 487 -8.60 -3.58 -17.99
N LEU A 488 -7.69 -4.22 -18.71
CA LEU A 488 -6.91 -3.65 -19.78
C LEU A 488 -7.80 -3.43 -21.00
N ARG A 489 -8.70 -4.38 -21.31
CA ARG A 489 -9.63 -4.27 -22.44
C ARG A 489 -10.58 -3.08 -22.28
N GLU A 490 -11.13 -2.85 -21.08
CA GLU A 490 -11.94 -1.66 -20.76
C GLU A 490 -11.14 -0.38 -21.01
N THR A 491 -9.90 -0.34 -20.51
CA THR A 491 -9.01 0.82 -20.72
C THR A 491 -8.72 1.07 -22.21
N LEU A 492 -8.52 0.00 -23.00
CA LEU A 492 -8.31 0.10 -24.45
C LEU A 492 -9.57 0.57 -25.19
N ILE A 493 -10.76 0.14 -24.78
CA ILE A 493 -12.04 0.60 -25.34
C ILE A 493 -12.25 2.09 -25.04
N GLU A 494 -11.95 2.54 -23.81
CA GLU A 494 -12.04 3.96 -23.46
C GLU A 494 -11.04 4.82 -24.25
N LEU A 495 -9.81 4.32 -24.41
CA LEU A 495 -8.82 4.95 -25.30
C LEU A 495 -9.34 5.05 -26.73
N PHE A 496 -9.99 4.00 -27.25
CA PHE A 496 -10.60 4.00 -28.57
C PHE A 496 -11.73 5.02 -28.72
N ARG A 497 -12.62 5.14 -27.71
CA ARG A 497 -13.77 6.06 -27.70
C ARG A 497 -13.37 7.54 -27.61
N SER A 498 -12.32 7.84 -26.84
CA SER A 498 -12.03 9.21 -26.37
C SER A 498 -10.69 9.79 -26.87
N GLN A 499 -10.12 9.27 -27.97
CA GLN A 499 -8.76 9.62 -28.44
C GLN A 499 -8.47 11.13 -28.52
N ARG A 500 -9.38 11.92 -29.09
CA ARG A 500 -9.20 13.37 -29.27
C ARG A 500 -9.22 14.12 -27.93
N GLU A 501 -10.12 13.74 -27.04
CA GLU A 501 -10.23 14.32 -25.70
C GLU A 501 -8.99 13.99 -24.84
N LEU A 502 -8.44 12.79 -25.03
CA LEU A 502 -7.21 12.32 -24.39
C LEU A 502 -5.94 12.93 -25.01
N GLY A 503 -6.06 13.74 -26.07
CA GLY A 503 -4.98 14.55 -26.63
C GLY A 503 -4.12 13.85 -27.67
N PHE A 504 -4.65 12.84 -28.38
CA PHE A 504 -3.96 12.24 -29.53
C PHE A 504 -4.20 13.08 -30.80
N GLU A 505 -3.10 13.52 -31.44
CA GLU A 505 -3.14 14.32 -32.68
C GLU A 505 -3.46 13.47 -33.91
N THR A 506 -3.04 12.21 -33.91
CA THR A 506 -3.38 11.21 -34.93
C THR A 506 -4.14 10.07 -34.27
N ASP A 507 -5.03 9.43 -35.02
CA ASP A 507 -5.73 8.26 -34.49
C ASP A 507 -4.71 7.15 -34.21
N ILE A 508 -4.77 6.59 -33.01
CA ILE A 508 -4.01 5.41 -32.64
C ILE A 508 -4.68 4.18 -33.26
N SER A 509 -3.87 3.17 -33.60
CA SER A 509 -4.33 1.95 -34.27
C SER A 509 -5.10 1.04 -33.30
N LEU A 510 -6.28 1.48 -32.89
CA LEU A 510 -7.25 0.73 -32.09
C LEU A 510 -8.53 0.56 -32.89
N HIS A 511 -9.03 -0.67 -32.95
CA HIS A 511 -10.23 -1.01 -33.68
C HIS A 511 -11.09 -1.96 -32.84
N PHE A 512 -12.28 -1.49 -32.48
CA PHE A 512 -13.33 -2.29 -31.87
C PHE A 512 -14.61 -2.12 -32.68
N ASN A 513 -15.30 -3.22 -32.96
CA ASN A 513 -16.65 -3.18 -33.52
C ASN A 513 -17.71 -3.23 -32.40
N ASP A 514 -18.95 -2.89 -32.75
CA ASP A 514 -20.06 -2.84 -31.79
C ASP A 514 -20.33 -4.19 -31.11
N GLU A 515 -20.11 -5.31 -31.82
CA GLU A 515 -20.28 -6.65 -31.27
C GLU A 515 -19.24 -6.97 -30.19
N GLN A 516 -17.97 -6.60 -30.42
CA GLN A 516 -16.87 -6.76 -29.46
C GLN A 516 -17.08 -5.91 -28.22
N ILE A 517 -17.54 -4.66 -28.40
CA ILE A 517 -17.86 -3.75 -27.31
C ILE A 517 -19.02 -4.32 -26.47
N ALA A 518 -20.13 -4.72 -27.12
CA ALA A 518 -21.28 -5.27 -26.42
C ALA A 518 -21.00 -6.62 -25.74
N ALA A 519 -20.06 -7.42 -26.27
CA ALA A 519 -19.59 -8.64 -25.62
C ALA A 519 -18.76 -8.31 -24.38
N HIS A 520 -17.80 -7.39 -24.50
CA HIS A 520 -16.98 -6.94 -23.37
C HIS A 520 -17.82 -6.31 -22.26
N GLU A 521 -18.81 -5.47 -22.57
CA GLU A 521 -19.68 -4.86 -21.55
C GLU A 521 -20.38 -5.91 -20.66
N LYS A 522 -20.77 -7.06 -21.23
CA LYS A 522 -21.35 -8.18 -20.45
C LYS A 522 -20.31 -8.89 -19.58
N GLU A 523 -19.11 -9.11 -20.10
CA GLU A 523 -18.02 -9.74 -19.36
C GLU A 523 -17.53 -8.83 -18.22
N PHE A 524 -17.43 -7.53 -18.50
CA PHE A 524 -16.98 -6.52 -17.56
C PHE A 524 -17.98 -6.33 -16.42
N GLN A 525 -19.28 -6.38 -16.70
CA GLN A 525 -20.31 -6.37 -15.64
C GLN A 525 -20.10 -7.52 -14.64
N ALA A 526 -19.78 -8.74 -15.11
CA ALA A 526 -19.49 -9.86 -14.21
C ALA A 526 -18.20 -9.65 -13.40
N TYR A 527 -17.20 -8.96 -13.98
CA TYR A 527 -15.98 -8.56 -13.28
C TYR A 527 -16.27 -7.51 -12.20
N GLU A 528 -17.09 -6.50 -12.50
CA GLU A 528 -17.50 -5.46 -11.55
C GLU A 528 -18.24 -6.08 -10.36
N GLU A 529 -19.20 -6.97 -10.60
CA GLU A 529 -19.92 -7.68 -9.54
C GLU A 529 -18.98 -8.51 -8.65
N TRP A 530 -18.00 -9.19 -9.25
CA TRP A 530 -16.98 -9.91 -8.48
C TRP A 530 -16.15 -8.95 -7.62
N HIS A 531 -15.73 -7.81 -8.18
CA HIS A 531 -14.97 -6.80 -7.48
C HIS A 531 -15.78 -6.18 -6.32
N GLU A 532 -17.07 -5.89 -6.53
CA GLU A 532 -18.00 -5.39 -5.53
C GLU A 532 -18.17 -6.36 -4.36
N ILE A 533 -18.36 -7.66 -4.63
CA ILE A 533 -18.43 -8.68 -3.57
C ILE A 533 -17.15 -8.67 -2.74
N ARG A 534 -15.98 -8.65 -3.38
CA ARG A 534 -14.69 -8.62 -2.67
C ARG A 534 -14.54 -7.35 -1.84
N SER A 535 -14.86 -6.19 -2.40
CA SER A 535 -14.80 -4.90 -1.71
C SER A 535 -15.73 -4.88 -0.50
N PHE A 536 -16.97 -5.35 -0.66
CA PHE A 536 -17.95 -5.51 0.41
C PHE A 536 -17.43 -6.38 1.55
N VAL A 537 -16.91 -7.58 1.24
CA VAL A 537 -16.42 -8.50 2.27
C VAL A 537 -15.18 -7.95 2.97
N LYS A 538 -14.21 -7.42 2.22
CA LYS A 538 -12.98 -6.82 2.80
C LYS A 538 -13.30 -5.65 3.74
N LYS A 539 -14.20 -4.76 3.31
CA LYS A 539 -14.64 -3.61 4.11
C LYS A 539 -15.32 -4.02 5.41
N LEU A 540 -16.17 -5.06 5.37
CA LEU A 540 -16.93 -5.51 6.55
C LEU A 540 -16.13 -6.40 7.50
N LEU A 541 -15.10 -7.09 7.00
CA LEU A 541 -14.18 -7.87 7.83
C LEU A 541 -12.93 -7.09 8.27
N ASP A 542 -12.78 -5.83 7.83
CA ASP A 542 -11.58 -5.00 8.04
C ASP A 542 -10.29 -5.75 7.71
N THR A 543 -10.20 -6.25 6.46
CA THR A 543 -9.14 -7.18 6.04
C THR A 543 -8.64 -6.90 4.62
N ASP A 544 -7.48 -7.47 4.25
CA ASP A 544 -6.85 -7.35 2.93
C ASP A 544 -7.21 -8.50 1.97
N ASP A 545 -6.56 -8.56 0.82
CA ASP A 545 -6.75 -9.63 -0.18
C ASP A 545 -6.29 -11.02 0.29
N ASP A 546 -5.42 -11.08 1.31
CA ASP A 546 -4.98 -12.32 1.95
C ASP A 546 -5.86 -12.70 3.15
N GLY A 547 -6.82 -11.85 3.52
CA GLY A 547 -7.69 -12.06 4.66
C GLY A 547 -6.94 -11.89 5.99
N TRP A 548 -5.97 -10.99 6.07
CA TRP A 548 -5.24 -10.70 7.29
C TRP A 548 -6.17 -10.18 8.40
N ILE A 549 -6.12 -10.83 9.57
CA ILE A 549 -6.88 -10.51 10.77
C ILE A 549 -5.90 -10.14 11.89
N PRO A 550 -6.03 -8.95 12.51
CA PRO A 550 -5.16 -8.52 13.59
C PRO A 550 -5.29 -9.41 14.83
N PRO A 551 -4.23 -9.51 15.67
CA PRO A 551 -4.25 -10.34 16.88
C PRO A 551 -5.28 -9.90 17.93
N GLU A 552 -5.79 -8.67 17.86
CA GLU A 552 -6.82 -8.13 18.75
C GLU A 552 -8.21 -8.74 18.50
N TYR A 553 -8.44 -9.33 17.32
CA TYR A 553 -9.71 -9.95 16.95
C TYR A 553 -9.70 -11.46 17.21
N ASP A 554 -10.82 -12.00 17.68
CA ASP A 554 -11.00 -13.45 17.76
C ASP A 554 -11.13 -14.04 16.34
N PHE A 555 -10.16 -14.86 15.96
CA PHE A 555 -10.10 -15.42 14.60
C PHE A 555 -11.27 -16.36 14.29
N THR A 556 -11.81 -17.07 15.29
CA THR A 556 -12.98 -17.93 15.12
C THR A 556 -14.23 -17.10 14.90
N GLU A 557 -14.37 -15.99 15.64
CA GLU A 557 -15.42 -15.01 15.42
C GLU A 557 -15.33 -14.41 14.02
N MET A 558 -14.14 -14.05 13.53
CA MET A 558 -13.97 -13.50 12.17
C MET A 558 -14.34 -14.51 11.08
N LYS A 559 -14.03 -15.80 11.26
CA LYS A 559 -14.54 -16.86 10.36
C LYS A 559 -16.06 -16.99 10.39
N SER A 560 -16.65 -16.92 11.59
CA SER A 560 -18.11 -16.91 11.75
C SER A 560 -18.75 -15.69 11.07
N ARG A 561 -18.17 -14.50 11.23
CA ARG A 561 -18.59 -13.27 10.54
C ARG A 561 -18.49 -13.41 9.03
N ASN A 562 -17.40 -13.97 8.50
CA ASN A 562 -17.28 -14.24 7.06
C ASN A 562 -18.44 -15.10 6.54
N LYS A 563 -18.84 -16.15 7.29
CA LYS A 563 -19.99 -16.98 6.95
C LYS A 563 -21.32 -16.24 7.05
N MET A 564 -21.53 -15.46 8.12
CA MET A 564 -22.75 -14.65 8.28
C MET A 564 -22.91 -13.62 7.16
N LEU A 565 -21.80 -13.01 6.71
CA LEU A 565 -21.80 -12.09 5.57
C LEU A 565 -22.19 -12.80 4.28
N PHE A 566 -21.70 -14.03 4.07
CA PHE A 566 -22.11 -14.85 2.93
C PHE A 566 -23.61 -15.14 2.95
N ASP A 567 -24.13 -15.64 4.08
CA ASP A 567 -25.54 -15.97 4.24
C ASP A 567 -26.43 -14.73 4.06
N TYR A 568 -26.01 -13.57 4.60
CA TYR A 568 -26.66 -12.28 4.40
C TYR A 568 -26.67 -11.88 2.92
N TYR A 569 -25.53 -11.96 2.24
CA TYR A 569 -25.42 -11.55 0.83
C TYR A 569 -26.35 -12.41 -0.05
N VAL A 570 -26.37 -13.72 0.19
CA VAL A 570 -27.26 -14.68 -0.50
C VAL A 570 -28.75 -14.44 -0.20
N SER A 571 -29.09 -13.86 0.95
CA SER A 571 -30.49 -13.60 1.33
C SER A 571 -31.10 -12.33 0.72
N LYS A 572 -30.33 -11.53 -0.01
CA LYS A 572 -30.83 -10.27 -0.61
C LYS A 572 -31.95 -10.56 -1.63
N PRO A 573 -33.10 -9.87 -1.54
CA PRO A 573 -34.27 -10.15 -2.37
C PRO A 573 -34.02 -9.92 -3.86
N ASP A 574 -33.16 -8.95 -4.21
CA ASP A 574 -32.83 -8.59 -5.60
C ASP A 574 -31.59 -9.33 -6.14
N LEU A 575 -31.08 -10.34 -5.42
CA LEU A 575 -29.90 -11.07 -5.85
C LEU A 575 -30.23 -12.01 -7.02
N ASN A 576 -29.71 -11.68 -8.20
CA ASN A 576 -29.85 -12.50 -9.41
C ASN A 576 -28.80 -13.63 -9.53
N LYS A 577 -28.42 -14.25 -8.40
CA LYS A 577 -27.41 -15.33 -8.33
C LYS A 577 -27.80 -16.39 -7.31
N THR A 578 -27.55 -17.65 -7.64
CA THR A 578 -27.67 -18.78 -6.73
C THR A 578 -26.59 -18.73 -5.63
N PRO A 579 -26.81 -19.39 -4.48
CA PRO A 579 -25.79 -19.48 -3.43
C PRO A 579 -24.44 -20.05 -3.94
N ASP A 580 -24.47 -20.99 -4.88
CA ASP A 580 -23.26 -21.60 -5.46
C ASP A 580 -22.53 -20.67 -6.42
N GLU A 581 -23.23 -19.77 -7.11
CA GLU A 581 -22.61 -18.70 -7.90
C GLU A 581 -21.93 -17.68 -6.99
N VAL A 582 -22.60 -17.22 -5.93
CA VAL A 582 -21.98 -16.32 -4.94
C VAL A 582 -20.75 -16.97 -4.30
N ARG A 583 -20.82 -18.27 -3.95
CA ARG A 583 -19.70 -18.99 -3.33
C ARG A 583 -18.45 -18.99 -4.22
N ARG A 584 -18.62 -19.06 -5.54
CA ARG A 584 -17.50 -19.03 -6.50
C ARG A 584 -16.86 -17.64 -6.65
N LEU A 585 -17.57 -16.58 -6.28
CA LEU A 585 -17.08 -15.20 -6.28
C LEU A 585 -16.56 -14.76 -4.91
N TRP A 586 -16.90 -15.50 -3.85
CA TRP A 586 -16.57 -15.14 -2.47
C TRP A 586 -15.05 -15.20 -2.21
N PRO A 587 -14.44 -14.17 -1.59
CA PRO A 587 -12.98 -14.05 -1.49
C PRO A 587 -12.31 -15.03 -0.53
N PHE A 588 -13.02 -15.52 0.49
CA PHE A 588 -12.45 -16.27 1.60
C PHE A 588 -13.15 -17.62 1.80
N SER A 589 -12.42 -18.62 2.28
CA SER A 589 -13.01 -19.93 2.54
C SER A 589 -14.15 -19.84 3.57
N LEU A 590 -15.22 -20.58 3.30
CA LEU A 590 -16.36 -20.76 4.21
C LEU A 590 -16.25 -22.07 5.02
N ASP A 591 -15.21 -22.87 4.78
CA ASP A 591 -15.00 -24.16 5.42
C ASP A 591 -14.31 -24.00 6.80
N GLY A 592 -14.63 -24.90 7.74
CA GLY A 592 -13.90 -25.02 9.01
C GLY A 592 -14.47 -24.25 10.22
N LEU A 593 -15.80 -24.29 10.41
CA LEU A 593 -16.44 -24.05 11.72
C LEU A 593 -16.61 -25.36 12.49
#